data_AF-A0AA41SFG3-F1
#
_entry.id   AF-A0AA41SFG3-F1
#
_cell.length_a   1.000
_cell.length_b   1.000
_cell.length_c   1.000
_cell.angle_alpha   90.00
_cell.angle_beta   90.00
_cell.angle_gamma   90.00
#
_symmetry.space_group_name_H-M   'P 1'
#
loop_
_entity.id
_entity.type
_entity.pdbx_description
1 polymer ?
#
loop_
_entity_poly.entity_id
_entity_poly.type
_entity_poly.pdbx_seq_one_letter_code
_entity_poly.pdbx_strand_id
1 'polypeptide(L)'
;MEKEQELEWIEAQKIVTSVNLLDAAQKQLKFLATIDRYRCLYDDGPVLRRAINRYKACWLPLLAKHAKGEIAEGTLVVPLDCEWVWHSHRLNPVRYKTDCEEFYGQILDNVNVISKIHGASTKQTEEIWNQLYPNELYELDLRGSFADETSEILSHAPESTTYDLVSAVKRQNSFFYQ
;
A
#
# COMPACT_ATOMS: atom_id res chain seq x y z
N MET A 1 32.29 12.73 22.82
CA MET A 1 31.90 12.41 21.43
C MET A 1 32.05 10.92 21.15
N GLU A 2 33.26 10.34 21.12
CA GLU A 2 33.43 8.88 20.87
C GLU A 2 32.76 7.98 21.92
N LYS A 3 32.92 8.28 23.23
CA LYS A 3 32.27 7.52 24.31
C LYS A 3 30.74 7.58 24.31
N GLU A 4 30.17 8.65 23.77
CA GLU A 4 28.72 8.86 23.72
C GLU A 4 28.13 8.06 22.56
N GLN A 5 28.79 8.09 21.40
CA GLN A 5 28.43 7.25 20.24
C GLN A 5 28.56 5.75 20.53
N GLU A 6 29.56 5.33 21.32
CA GLU A 6 29.74 3.93 21.70
C GLU A 6 28.62 3.45 22.65
N LEU A 7 28.17 4.30 23.56
CA LEU A 7 27.01 4.02 24.43
C LEU A 7 25.71 3.95 23.63
N GLU A 8 25.48 4.90 22.71
CA GLU A 8 24.33 4.88 21.80
C GLU A 8 24.35 3.63 20.91
N TRP A 9 25.51 3.21 20.44
CA TRP A 9 25.66 1.98 19.66
C TRP A 9 25.31 0.73 20.47
N ILE A 10 25.79 0.62 21.72
CA ILE A 10 25.45 -0.49 22.62
C ILE A 10 23.94 -0.53 22.91
N GLU A 11 23.31 0.62 23.14
CA GLU A 11 21.85 0.70 23.32
C GLU A 11 21.10 0.31 22.04
N ALA A 12 21.57 0.74 20.87
CA ALA A 12 20.96 0.38 19.60
C ALA A 12 21.03 -1.14 19.32
N GLN A 13 22.10 -1.82 19.74
CA GLN A 13 22.21 -3.29 19.62
C GLN A 13 21.18 -4.05 20.46
N LYS A 14 20.59 -3.40 21.49
CA LYS A 14 19.51 -4.01 22.29
C LYS A 14 18.14 -3.94 21.60
N ILE A 15 18.02 -3.20 20.49
CA ILE A 15 16.78 -3.12 19.73
C ILE A 15 16.56 -4.47 19.04
N VAL A 16 15.69 -5.29 19.62
CA VAL A 16 15.27 -6.57 19.02
C VAL A 16 14.31 -6.27 17.89
N THR A 17 14.72 -6.62 16.66
CA THR A 17 13.85 -6.55 15.49
C THR A 17 13.20 -7.91 15.27
N SER A 18 11.87 -7.94 15.10
CA SER A 18 11.12 -9.15 14.75
C SER A 18 11.24 -9.52 13.27
N VAL A 19 11.94 -8.70 12.49
CA VAL A 19 12.02 -8.79 11.03
C VAL A 19 13.46 -9.03 10.61
N ASN A 20 13.66 -9.99 9.70
CA ASN A 20 14.95 -10.15 9.02
C ASN A 20 15.18 -8.97 8.07
N LEU A 21 16.03 -8.03 8.50
CA LEU A 21 16.28 -6.78 7.77
C LEU A 21 16.85 -7.02 6.37
N LEU A 22 17.69 -8.05 6.18
CA LEU A 22 18.28 -8.36 4.88
C LEU A 22 17.21 -8.83 3.88
N ASP A 23 16.37 -9.78 4.31
CA ASP A 23 15.27 -10.27 3.48
C ASP A 23 14.25 -9.17 3.20
N ALA A 24 13.91 -8.35 4.21
CA ALA A 24 13.01 -7.21 4.04
C ALA A 24 13.56 -6.18 3.04
N ALA A 25 14.86 -5.85 3.11
CA ALA A 25 15.51 -4.94 2.17
C ALA A 25 15.51 -5.50 0.74
N GLN A 26 15.80 -6.79 0.56
CA GLN A 26 15.74 -7.44 -0.76
C GLN A 26 14.33 -7.45 -1.34
N LYS A 27 13.32 -7.71 -0.50
CA LYS A 27 11.90 -7.66 -0.88
C LYS A 27 11.50 -6.25 -1.30
N GLN A 28 11.86 -5.24 -0.51
CA GLN A 28 11.61 -3.83 -0.81
C GLN A 28 12.27 -3.41 -2.13
N LEU A 29 13.52 -3.80 -2.38
CA LEU A 29 14.22 -3.48 -3.63
C LEU A 29 13.51 -4.09 -4.85
N LYS A 30 13.07 -5.35 -4.77
CA LYS A 30 12.28 -6.01 -5.82
C LYS A 30 10.95 -5.32 -6.04
N PHE A 31 10.30 -4.86 -4.97
CA PHE A 31 9.06 -4.10 -5.04
C PHE A 31 9.24 -2.79 -5.80
N LEU A 32 10.21 -1.96 -5.39
CA LEU A 32 10.51 -0.70 -6.05
C LEU A 32 10.92 -0.88 -7.52
N ALA A 33 11.75 -1.88 -7.82
CA ALA A 33 12.15 -2.20 -9.19
C ALA A 33 10.98 -2.62 -10.08
N THR A 34 9.92 -3.17 -9.50
CA THR A 34 8.70 -3.51 -10.25
C THR A 34 7.85 -2.28 -10.50
N ILE A 35 7.68 -1.40 -9.50
CA ILE A 35 6.95 -0.14 -9.64
C ILE A 35 7.63 0.79 -10.67
N ASP A 36 8.96 0.84 -10.69
CA ASP A 36 9.72 1.68 -11.64
C ASP A 36 9.45 1.33 -13.11
N ARG A 37 9.06 0.07 -13.41
CA ARG A 37 8.63 -0.35 -14.76
C ARG A 37 7.30 0.27 -15.20
N TYR A 38 6.52 0.80 -14.26
CA TYR A 38 5.22 1.41 -14.47
C TYR A 38 5.24 2.89 -14.10
N ARG A 39 5.92 3.71 -14.91
CA ARG A 39 6.06 5.16 -14.68
C ARG A 39 4.74 5.91 -14.51
N CYS A 40 3.66 5.39 -15.09
CA CYS A 40 2.30 5.89 -14.92
C CYS A 40 1.80 5.89 -13.46
N LEU A 41 2.44 5.14 -12.56
CA LEU A 41 2.15 5.15 -11.11
C LEU A 41 2.90 6.26 -10.35
N TYR A 42 3.81 7.00 -10.97
CA TYR A 42 4.49 8.15 -10.36
C TYR A 42 3.90 9.49 -10.82
N ASP A 43 3.51 9.54 -12.09
CA ASP A 43 3.00 10.76 -12.70
C ASP A 43 1.60 11.08 -12.19
N ASP A 44 1.32 12.38 -11.99
CA ASP A 44 -0.02 12.87 -11.67
C ASP A 44 -0.90 12.81 -12.91
N GLY A 45 -1.33 11.58 -13.20
CA GLY A 45 -2.14 11.23 -14.34
C GLY A 45 -3.33 10.36 -13.94
N PRO A 46 -4.15 9.94 -14.93
CA PRO A 46 -5.38 9.19 -14.68
C PRO A 46 -5.11 7.86 -13.97
N VAL A 47 -3.97 7.19 -14.26
CA VAL A 47 -3.61 5.90 -13.66
C VAL A 47 -3.38 6.02 -12.16
N LEU A 48 -2.55 6.97 -11.73
CA LEU A 48 -2.27 7.20 -10.32
C LEU A 48 -3.53 7.62 -9.56
N ARG A 49 -4.38 8.48 -10.15
CA ARG A 49 -5.65 8.88 -9.54
C ARG A 49 -6.60 7.68 -9.38
N ARG A 50 -6.67 6.80 -10.39
CA ARG A 50 -7.43 5.55 -10.33
C ARG A 50 -6.91 4.60 -9.24
N ALA A 51 -5.58 4.45 -9.13
CA ALA A 51 -4.93 3.67 -8.08
C ALA A 51 -5.25 4.21 -6.68
N ILE A 52 -5.21 5.54 -6.50
CA ILE A 52 -5.59 6.20 -5.25
C ILE A 52 -7.07 5.95 -4.93
N ASN A 53 -7.95 6.09 -5.91
CA ASN A 53 -9.39 5.85 -5.69
C ASN A 53 -9.67 4.39 -5.31
N ARG A 54 -9.05 3.42 -6.00
CA ARG A 54 -9.13 1.99 -5.65
C ARG A 54 -8.56 1.71 -4.26
N TYR A 55 -7.46 2.35 -3.90
CA TYR A 55 -6.88 2.24 -2.56
C TYR A 55 -7.87 2.72 -1.48
N LYS A 56 -8.48 3.90 -1.68
CA LYS A 56 -9.44 4.49 -0.72
C LYS A 56 -10.76 3.74 -0.64
N ALA A 57 -11.35 3.41 -1.79
CA ALA A 57 -12.71 2.86 -1.88
C ALA A 57 -12.77 1.34 -1.73
N CYS A 58 -11.70 0.63 -2.13
CA CYS A 58 -11.70 -0.84 -2.18
C CYS A 58 -10.70 -1.43 -1.17
N TRP A 59 -9.42 -1.07 -1.29
CA TRP A 59 -8.38 -1.74 -0.51
C TRP A 59 -8.48 -1.46 1.00
N LEU A 60 -8.58 -0.20 1.42
CA LEU A 60 -8.66 0.14 2.85
C LEU A 60 -9.91 -0.44 3.54
N PRO A 61 -11.13 -0.35 2.96
CA PRO A 61 -12.30 -1.00 3.55
C PRO A 61 -12.19 -2.53 3.60
N LEU A 62 -11.63 -3.17 2.57
CA LEU A 62 -11.37 -4.61 2.57
C LEU A 62 -10.41 -4.99 3.71
N LEU A 63 -9.29 -4.26 3.84
CA LEU A 63 -8.31 -4.50 4.89
C LEU A 63 -8.91 -4.28 6.28
N ALA A 64 -9.76 -3.28 6.45
CA ALA A 64 -10.46 -3.03 7.72
C ALA A 64 -11.42 -4.17 8.10
N LYS A 65 -12.18 -4.71 7.13
CA LYS A 65 -13.05 -5.86 7.36
C LYS A 65 -12.26 -7.12 7.71
N HIS A 66 -11.15 -7.37 7.01
CA HIS A 66 -10.25 -8.49 7.31
C HIS A 66 -9.63 -8.36 8.71
N ALA A 67 -9.17 -7.17 9.10
CA ALA A 67 -8.64 -6.91 10.44
C ALA A 67 -9.68 -7.08 11.56
N LYS A 68 -10.98 -6.91 11.26
CA LYS A 68 -12.09 -7.18 12.19
C LYS A 68 -12.53 -8.65 12.20
N GLY A 69 -11.97 -9.51 11.35
CA GLY A 69 -12.40 -10.89 11.19
C GLY A 69 -13.74 -11.05 10.47
N GLU A 70 -14.21 -10.02 9.76
CA GLU A 70 -15.49 -10.06 9.01
C GLU A 70 -15.37 -10.80 7.68
N ILE A 71 -14.14 -11.07 7.23
CA ILE A 71 -13.82 -11.80 6.00
C ILE A 71 -13.03 -13.06 6.38
N ALA A 72 -13.13 -14.10 5.56
CA ALA A 72 -12.47 -15.39 5.75
C ALA A 72 -10.99 -15.25 6.20
N GLU A 73 -10.62 -16.07 7.18
CA GLU A 73 -9.25 -16.14 7.70
C GLU A 73 -8.27 -16.54 6.57
N GLY A 74 -7.13 -15.86 6.53
CA GLY A 74 -6.11 -16.11 5.52
C GLY A 74 -5.25 -14.90 5.24
N THR A 75 -4.31 -15.09 4.32
CA THR A 75 -3.40 -14.03 3.86
C THR A 75 -3.99 -13.33 2.65
N LEU A 76 -4.08 -12.01 2.70
CA LEU A 76 -4.47 -11.18 1.57
C LEU A 76 -3.27 -10.92 0.66
N VAL A 77 -3.49 -10.89 -0.65
CA VAL A 77 -2.52 -10.40 -1.62
C VAL A 77 -3.01 -9.03 -2.11
N VAL A 78 -2.16 -8.02 -2.02
CA VAL A 78 -2.53 -6.66 -2.40
C VAL A 78 -2.30 -6.44 -3.91
N PRO A 79 -3.25 -5.83 -4.66
CA PRO A 79 -3.01 -5.36 -6.03
C PRO A 79 -1.84 -4.37 -6.09
N LEU A 80 -1.02 -4.43 -7.15
CA LEU A 80 0.23 -3.67 -7.24
C LEU A 80 0.01 -2.15 -7.12
N ASP A 81 -1.06 -1.63 -7.73
CA ASP A 81 -1.40 -0.21 -7.70
C ASP A 81 -1.82 0.26 -6.29
N CYS A 82 -2.66 -0.53 -5.61
CA CYS A 82 -3.04 -0.27 -4.22
C CYS A 82 -1.86 -0.43 -3.27
N GLU A 83 -0.97 -1.40 -3.49
CA GLU A 83 0.23 -1.62 -2.68
C GLU A 83 1.14 -0.39 -2.73
N TRP A 84 1.32 0.19 -3.91
CA TRP A 84 2.14 1.39 -4.08
C TRP A 84 1.61 2.62 -3.34
N VAL A 85 0.31 2.89 -3.48
CA VAL A 85 -0.33 4.00 -2.75
C VAL A 85 -0.28 3.75 -1.25
N TRP A 86 -0.54 2.52 -0.82
CA TRP A 86 -0.50 2.13 0.59
C TRP A 86 0.90 2.28 1.18
N HIS A 87 1.93 1.82 0.45
CA HIS A 87 3.33 2.00 0.83
C HIS A 87 3.63 3.49 1.02
N SER A 88 3.28 4.33 0.05
CA SER A 88 3.50 5.78 0.09
C SER A 88 2.78 6.46 1.26
N HIS A 89 1.58 6.00 1.62
CA HIS A 89 0.84 6.51 2.77
C HIS A 89 1.54 6.14 4.10
N ARG A 90 2.00 4.90 4.24
CA ARG A 90 2.68 4.39 5.46
C ARG A 90 4.04 5.05 5.72
N LEU A 91 4.68 5.64 4.72
CA LEU A 91 5.91 6.41 4.88
C LEU A 91 5.72 7.70 5.70
N ASN A 92 4.46 8.12 5.94
CA ASN A 92 4.13 9.10 6.96
C ASN A 92 3.37 8.41 8.11
N PRO A 93 4.06 7.73 9.04
CA PRO A 93 3.44 6.83 10.01
C PRO A 93 2.48 7.55 10.98
N VAL A 94 2.77 8.81 11.33
CA VAL A 94 1.88 9.62 12.18
C VAL A 94 0.55 9.86 11.46
N ARG A 95 0.61 10.30 10.20
CA ARG A 95 -0.59 10.56 9.41
C ARG A 95 -1.38 9.28 9.14
N TYR A 96 -0.69 8.22 8.72
CA TYR A 96 -1.30 6.91 8.45
C TYR A 96 -2.06 6.38 9.67
N LYS A 97 -1.45 6.48 10.86
CA LYS A 97 -2.08 6.09 12.12
C LYS A 97 -3.36 6.89 12.37
N THR A 98 -3.28 8.22 12.31
CA THR A 98 -4.45 9.09 12.53
C THR A 98 -5.59 8.76 11.56
N ASP A 99 -5.30 8.61 10.27
CA ASP A 99 -6.33 8.26 9.27
C ASP A 99 -6.94 6.88 9.57
N CYS A 100 -6.12 5.88 9.94
CA CYS A 100 -6.64 4.55 10.26
C CYS A 100 -7.55 4.56 11.51
N GLU A 101 -7.14 5.28 12.55
CA GLU A 101 -7.92 5.42 13.79
C GLU A 101 -9.23 6.20 13.55
N GLU A 102 -9.19 7.28 12.78
CA GLU A 102 -10.35 8.12 12.47
C GLU A 102 -11.40 7.38 11.63
N PHE A 103 -10.99 6.71 10.55
CA PHE A 103 -11.92 6.13 9.59
C PHE A 103 -12.25 4.66 9.86
N TYR A 104 -11.38 3.92 10.55
CA TYR A 104 -11.53 2.47 10.75
C TYR A 104 -11.48 2.04 12.22
N GLY A 105 -11.18 2.95 13.15
CA GLY A 105 -11.15 2.70 14.59
C GLY A 105 -9.93 1.93 15.09
N GLN A 106 -9.01 1.58 14.20
CA GLN A 106 -7.79 0.82 14.52
C GLN A 106 -6.73 1.00 13.43
N ILE A 107 -5.47 0.78 13.78
CA ILE A 107 -4.37 0.78 12.81
C ILE A 107 -4.50 -0.45 11.90
N LEU A 108 -4.55 -0.22 10.59
CA LEU A 108 -4.54 -1.29 9.60
C LEU A 108 -3.09 -1.72 9.34
N ASP A 109 -2.69 -2.84 9.92
CA ASP A 109 -1.33 -3.37 9.78
C ASP A 109 -1.16 -4.19 8.49
N ASN A 110 0.09 -4.49 8.12
CA ASN A 110 0.41 -5.40 7.02
C ASN A 110 0.57 -6.87 7.46
N VAL A 111 0.14 -7.20 8.67
CA VAL A 111 0.07 -8.58 9.13
C VAL A 111 -0.90 -9.35 8.24
N ASN A 112 -0.48 -10.52 7.75
CA ASN A 112 -1.24 -11.33 6.80
C ASN A 112 -1.58 -10.61 5.49
N VAL A 113 -0.76 -9.65 5.06
CA VAL A 113 -0.82 -9.10 3.70
C VAL A 113 0.51 -9.35 2.98
N ILE A 114 0.45 -9.94 1.79
CA ILE A 114 1.62 -10.26 0.96
C ILE A 114 1.60 -9.42 -0.32
N SER A 115 2.78 -8.92 -0.71
CA SER A 115 2.99 -8.35 -2.04
C SER A 115 2.83 -9.41 -3.12
N LYS A 116 2.07 -9.09 -4.18
CA LYS A 116 1.96 -9.94 -5.37
C LYS A 116 3.33 -10.31 -5.97
N ILE A 117 4.32 -9.43 -5.82
CA ILE A 117 5.68 -9.61 -6.38
C ILE A 117 6.42 -10.80 -5.77
N HIS A 118 6.01 -11.24 -4.58
CA HIS A 118 6.61 -12.39 -3.90
C HIS A 118 6.01 -13.74 -4.33
N GLY A 119 5.20 -13.76 -5.40
CA GLY A 119 4.72 -15.00 -6.02
C GLY A 119 3.58 -15.69 -5.26
N ALA A 120 2.88 -14.97 -4.39
CA ALA A 120 1.71 -15.49 -3.69
C ALA A 120 0.53 -15.69 -4.65
N SER A 121 -0.28 -16.71 -4.40
CA SER A 121 -1.51 -16.96 -5.14
C SER A 121 -2.53 -15.87 -4.83
N THR A 122 -2.97 -15.12 -5.85
CA THR A 122 -3.97 -14.05 -5.72
C THR A 122 -5.41 -14.56 -5.61
N LYS A 123 -5.66 -15.83 -5.94
CA LYS A 123 -7.01 -16.40 -6.13
C LYS A 123 -7.99 -16.06 -5.02
N GLN A 124 -7.61 -16.27 -3.76
CA GLN A 124 -8.50 -16.03 -2.62
C GLN A 124 -8.85 -14.54 -2.47
N THR A 125 -7.85 -13.66 -2.58
CA THR A 125 -8.09 -12.21 -2.46
C THR A 125 -8.86 -11.67 -3.65
N GLU A 126 -8.63 -12.20 -4.84
CA GLU A 126 -9.36 -11.88 -6.06
C GLU A 126 -10.84 -12.33 -5.96
N GLU A 127 -11.12 -13.51 -5.42
CA GLU A 127 -12.49 -13.98 -5.15
C GLU A 127 -13.22 -13.04 -4.17
N ILE A 128 -12.58 -12.69 -3.04
CA ILE A 128 -13.12 -11.73 -2.06
C ILE A 128 -13.35 -10.36 -2.73
N TRP A 129 -12.39 -9.89 -3.53
CA TRP A 129 -12.47 -8.62 -4.23
C TRP A 129 -13.67 -8.59 -5.17
N ASN A 130 -13.84 -9.62 -6.01
CA ASN A 130 -14.93 -9.71 -6.97
C ASN A 130 -16.32 -9.81 -6.29
N GLN A 131 -16.39 -10.39 -5.09
CA GLN A 131 -17.61 -10.42 -4.28
C GLN A 131 -17.97 -9.04 -3.71
N LEU A 132 -16.97 -8.30 -3.21
CA LEU A 132 -17.18 -6.99 -2.59
C LEU A 132 -17.33 -5.86 -3.62
N TYR A 133 -16.64 -5.98 -4.75
CA TYR A 133 -16.52 -4.95 -5.78
C TYR A 133 -16.75 -5.55 -7.18
N PRO A 134 -17.97 -6.02 -7.50
CA PRO A 134 -18.24 -6.73 -8.75
C PRO A 134 -18.01 -5.88 -10.02
N ASN A 135 -18.01 -4.55 -9.88
CA ASN A 135 -17.76 -3.61 -10.98
C ASN A 135 -16.29 -3.16 -11.08
N GLU A 136 -15.41 -3.63 -10.17
CA GLU A 136 -14.00 -3.25 -10.13
C GLU A 136 -13.12 -4.49 -10.34
N LEU A 137 -12.30 -4.48 -11.39
CA LEU A 137 -11.35 -5.57 -11.61
C LEU A 137 -10.28 -5.59 -10.51
N TYR A 138 -9.89 -6.78 -10.06
CA TYR A 138 -8.82 -6.92 -9.07
C TYR A 138 -7.49 -6.35 -9.57
N GLU A 139 -7.13 -6.59 -10.84
CA GLU A 139 -5.93 -6.01 -11.46
C GLU A 139 -6.25 -4.73 -12.23
N LEU A 140 -5.45 -3.68 -11.99
CA LEU A 140 -5.49 -2.46 -12.78
C LEU A 140 -4.68 -2.65 -14.07
N ASP A 141 -5.25 -2.31 -15.22
CA ASP A 141 -4.50 -2.32 -16.49
C ASP A 141 -3.50 -1.16 -16.55
N LEU A 142 -2.27 -1.39 -16.11
CA LEU A 142 -1.20 -0.39 -16.11
C LEU A 142 -0.60 -0.12 -17.51
N ARG A 143 -1.06 -0.81 -18.55
CA ARG A 143 -0.55 -0.68 -19.93
C ARG A 143 -1.52 0.02 -20.89
N GLY A 144 -2.79 0.18 -20.50
CA GLY A 144 -3.86 0.71 -21.34
C GLY A 144 -3.99 2.25 -21.33
N SER A 145 -4.57 2.78 -22.40
CA SER A 145 -5.10 4.15 -22.43
C SER A 145 -6.43 4.15 -21.68
N PHE A 146 -6.46 4.77 -20.50
CA PHE A 146 -7.67 4.90 -19.71
C PHE A 146 -8.61 5.89 -20.39
N ALA A 147 -9.72 5.39 -20.94
CA ALA A 147 -10.86 6.23 -21.27
C ALA A 147 -11.56 6.66 -19.97
N ASP A 148 -12.02 7.90 -19.95
CA ASP A 148 -12.56 8.67 -18.80
C ASP A 148 -13.81 8.06 -18.11
N GLU A 149 -14.31 6.92 -18.59
CA GLU A 149 -15.64 6.39 -18.27
C GLU A 149 -15.79 5.86 -16.83
N THR A 150 -14.70 5.56 -16.13
CA THR A 150 -14.76 5.02 -14.75
C THR A 150 -14.63 6.10 -13.66
N SER A 151 -14.47 7.37 -14.04
CA SER A 151 -14.34 8.50 -13.12
C SER A 151 -15.65 8.84 -12.40
N GLU A 152 -16.81 8.54 -13.00
CA GLU A 152 -18.12 8.89 -12.42
C GLU A 152 -18.56 7.94 -11.29
N ILE A 153 -18.15 6.66 -11.33
CA ILE A 153 -18.62 5.63 -10.37
C ILE A 153 -17.92 5.73 -9.00
N LEU A 154 -16.70 6.28 -8.94
CA LEU A 154 -15.90 6.37 -7.71
C LEU A 154 -15.94 7.74 -7.00
N SER A 155 -16.71 8.70 -7.51
CA SER A 155 -16.85 10.04 -6.92
C SER A 155 -17.53 10.06 -5.54
N HIS A 156 -18.19 8.95 -5.16
CA HIS A 156 -18.84 8.76 -3.87
C HIS A 156 -18.03 7.90 -2.88
N ALA A 157 -16.73 7.69 -3.13
CA ALA A 157 -15.87 6.97 -2.20
C ALA A 157 -15.88 7.67 -0.83
N PRO A 158 -16.09 6.94 0.28
CA PRO A 158 -16.01 7.53 1.61
C PRO A 158 -14.63 8.16 1.82
N GLU A 159 -14.59 9.31 2.49
CA GLU A 159 -13.33 9.94 2.84
C GLU A 159 -12.52 8.98 3.71
N SER A 160 -11.31 8.63 3.26
CA SER A 160 -10.42 7.70 3.98
C SER A 160 -9.10 8.36 4.39
N THR A 161 -8.86 9.57 3.91
CA THR A 161 -7.73 10.44 4.26
C THR A 161 -7.83 11.78 3.52
N THR A 162 -7.53 12.87 4.23
CA THR A 162 -7.30 14.22 3.66
C THR A 162 -5.82 14.45 3.28
N TYR A 163 -4.96 13.45 3.47
CA TYR A 163 -3.56 13.50 3.06
C TYR A 163 -3.42 13.47 1.54
N ASP A 164 -2.55 14.34 1.02
CA ASP A 164 -2.23 14.37 -0.39
C ASP A 164 -1.34 13.17 -0.77
N LEU A 165 -2.00 12.08 -1.16
CA LEU A 165 -1.39 10.85 -1.62
C LEU A 165 -0.66 11.01 -2.95
N VAL A 166 -1.05 11.96 -3.80
CA VAL A 166 -0.33 12.25 -5.05
C VAL A 166 1.05 12.82 -4.71
N SER A 167 1.10 13.81 -3.82
CA SER A 167 2.36 14.35 -3.33
C SER A 167 3.18 13.31 -2.55
N ALA A 168 2.53 12.38 -1.83
CA ALA A 168 3.22 11.28 -1.15
C ALA A 168 3.93 10.34 -2.12
N VAL A 169 3.25 9.94 -3.19
CA VAL A 169 3.84 9.13 -4.25
C VAL A 169 4.96 9.87 -4.97
N LYS A 170 4.76 11.15 -5.31
CA LYS A 170 5.79 11.98 -5.98
C LYS A 170 7.10 12.04 -5.19
N ARG A 171 7.04 12.10 -3.85
CA ARG A 171 8.24 12.08 -2.99
C ARG A 171 9.11 10.83 -3.16
N GLN A 172 8.53 9.72 -3.65
CA GLN A 172 9.25 8.46 -3.82
C GLN A 172 9.86 8.29 -5.23
N ASN A 173 9.63 9.22 -6.16
CA ASN A 173 10.11 9.10 -7.54
C ASN A 173 11.65 9.06 -7.65
N SER A 174 12.37 9.77 -6.77
CA SER A 174 13.84 9.80 -6.78
C SER A 174 14.49 8.64 -6.05
N PHE A 175 13.75 7.84 -5.27
CA PHE A 175 14.34 6.92 -4.29
C PHE A 175 15.00 5.68 -4.93
N PHE A 176 14.51 5.21 -6.08
CA PHE A 176 15.08 4.04 -6.75
C PHE A 176 16.44 4.31 -7.45
N TYR A 177 16.78 5.57 -7.68
CA TYR A 177 17.98 5.99 -8.44
C TYR A 177 19.15 6.42 -7.54
N GLN A 178 19.07 6.17 -6.23
CA GLN A 178 20.12 6.48 -5.24
C GLN A 178 21.02 5.28 -4.97
#